data_AF-A0A9Q0HSR3-F1
#
_entry.id   AF-A0A9Q0HSR3-F1
#
_cell.length_a   1.000
_cell.length_b   1.000
_cell.length_c   1.000
_cell.angle_alpha   90.00
_cell.angle_beta   90.00
_cell.angle_gamma   90.00
#
_symmetry.space_group_name_H-M   'P 1'
#
loop_
_entity.id
_entity.type
_entity.pdbx_description
1 polymer ?
#
loop_
_entity_poly.entity_id
_entity_poly.type
_entity_poly.pdbx_seq_one_letter_code
_entity_poly.pdbx_strand_id
1 'polypeptide(L)'
;MANILIRLLVPSLLEVEISITLAMVLIAILFLLENSSNNNNNNKNSPPLNPTREIVPLDDKIQRNLSIEESQETLYVIKLEILAAKYLIGANLNGTSEPYAIIKCGEQKRFSSLVPSSRNPLWGEEFLFFVNSLPVQIHLTIYDWDTVCKCKLLGSVILPVTKAGQSGAIWHEFDTKSGQVCLQVSSFRLSNSNSLLTDLAGVKSRKNMLSEKKNPTVHHHQPGPLQIIFGLPFDEDVYHSYSCAIENSFLYHGRMYISAWHLCFHSKFFYKQLKVIIPFEDIDEIKRTQHSFVNPAISIILHAGSNGLGAPPLCNRNGRVRYKFTSFWNRNQSFRALQDTLTRYRAMLQAEKKVKMQSLANIDQLTRVVKRNEEKGTREKFFQPFINQEILADSVDETFPCTAEQFFSMFLSDNSNFLMEHRYSRNGTDLKINNWSPSEEHGGQIRKFTFKSPCNSPLCPPYTAVTELQHTTLSADKGTLLYETVQQAHDVPFGSYFEIHCRWYLRTKYESSCQMVIKIGVHMKKWCILQSKIKSGATEEYKKEVNQILEEARAHLLKQDDSEKGFARGSENHEMYQNQ
;
A
#
# COMPACT_ATOMS: atom_id res chain seq x y z
N MET A 1 32.65 20.88 -43.25
CA MET A 1 32.68 22.22 -42.62
C MET A 1 31.24 22.71 -42.54
N ALA A 2 30.57 22.46 -41.41
CA ALA A 2 29.16 22.76 -41.21
C ALA A 2 29.01 24.15 -40.58
N ASN A 3 28.23 25.02 -41.23
CA ASN A 3 27.80 26.30 -40.67
C ASN A 3 26.65 26.07 -39.70
N ILE A 4 26.90 26.30 -38.40
CA ILE A 4 25.88 26.32 -37.35
C ILE A 4 25.42 27.77 -37.19
N LEU A 5 24.16 28.04 -37.58
CA LEU A 5 23.49 29.32 -37.36
C LEU A 5 22.93 29.35 -35.93
N ILE A 6 23.54 30.12 -35.04
CA ILE A 6 23.02 30.40 -33.69
C ILE A 6 21.87 31.40 -33.82
N ARG A 7 20.62 30.97 -33.61
CA ARG A 7 19.50 31.89 -33.38
C ARG A 7 19.48 32.28 -31.90
N LEU A 8 19.98 33.47 -31.58
CA LEU A 8 19.69 34.12 -30.29
C LEU A 8 18.19 34.48 -30.25
N LEU A 9 17.50 34.05 -29.19
CA LEU A 9 16.16 34.52 -28.85
C LEU A 9 16.29 35.92 -28.22
N VAL A 10 15.96 36.96 -28.98
CA VAL A 10 15.80 38.32 -28.46
C VAL A 10 14.35 38.45 -27.95
N PRO A 11 14.13 38.91 -26.70
CA PRO A 11 12.79 39.12 -26.16
C PRO A 11 12.02 40.14 -27.01
N SER A 12 10.70 39.96 -27.08
CA SER A 12 9.83 40.86 -27.83
C SER A 12 9.80 42.26 -27.18
N LEU A 13 9.55 43.31 -27.96
CA LEU A 13 9.50 44.69 -27.46
C LEU A 13 8.52 44.85 -26.29
N LEU A 14 7.42 44.09 -26.32
CA LEU A 14 6.41 44.02 -25.26
C LEU A 14 6.96 43.44 -23.95
N GLU A 15 7.82 42.43 -24.01
CA GLU A 15 8.46 41.84 -22.82
C GLU A 15 9.46 42.80 -22.17
N VAL A 16 10.12 43.63 -22.99
CA VAL A 16 11.02 44.70 -22.52
C VAL A 16 10.22 45.81 -21.83
N GLU A 17 9.10 46.25 -22.43
CA GLU A 17 8.23 47.27 -21.83
C GLU A 17 7.62 46.81 -20.50
N ILE A 18 7.14 45.57 -20.41
CA ILE A 18 6.59 45.00 -19.17
C ILE A 18 7.68 44.93 -18.08
N SER A 19 8.90 44.54 -18.46
CA SER A 19 10.04 44.44 -17.53
C SER A 19 10.46 45.81 -16.99
N ILE A 20 10.51 46.83 -17.85
CA ILE A 20 10.81 48.21 -17.45
C ILE A 20 9.71 48.75 -16.53
N THR A 21 8.44 48.50 -16.86
CA THR A 21 7.30 48.97 -16.05
C THR A 21 7.31 48.35 -14.66
N LEU A 22 7.55 47.05 -14.55
CA LEU A 22 7.68 46.34 -13.27
C LEU A 22 8.87 46.85 -12.44
N ALA A 23 10.00 47.14 -13.08
CA ALA A 23 11.16 47.70 -12.40
C ALA A 23 10.89 49.11 -11.85
N MET A 24 10.20 49.97 -12.60
CA MET A 24 9.82 51.31 -12.15
C MET A 24 8.83 51.28 -10.97
N VAL A 25 7.87 50.35 -10.97
CA VAL A 25 6.96 50.14 -9.83
C VAL A 25 7.72 49.68 -8.58
N LEU A 26 8.68 48.78 -8.74
CA LEU A 26 9.53 48.31 -7.63
C LEU A 26 10.39 49.44 -7.05
N ILE A 27 10.98 50.28 -7.90
CA ILE A 27 11.75 51.46 -7.48
C ILE A 27 10.83 52.45 -6.73
N ALA A 28 9.62 52.71 -7.23
CA ALA A 28 8.67 53.59 -6.55
C ALA A 28 8.24 53.06 -5.17
N ILE A 29 8.02 51.74 -5.04
CA ILE A 29 7.70 51.11 -3.75
C ILE A 29 8.88 51.23 -2.77
N LEU A 30 10.11 51.02 -3.23
CA LEU A 30 11.30 51.18 -2.40
C LEU A 30 11.47 52.63 -1.94
N PHE A 31 11.24 53.60 -2.83
CA PHE A 31 11.31 55.03 -2.49
C PHE A 31 10.24 55.46 -1.46
N LEU A 32 9.03 54.89 -1.53
CA LEU A 32 7.96 55.13 -0.56
C LEU A 32 8.28 54.52 0.81
N LEU A 33 8.89 53.34 0.84
CA LEU A 33 9.31 52.69 2.08
C LEU A 33 10.48 53.44 2.74
N GLU A 34 11.40 53.98 1.95
CA GLU A 34 12.55 54.75 2.45
C GLU A 34 12.13 56.13 2.96
N ASN A 35 11.17 56.79 2.31
CA ASN A 35 10.59 58.05 2.81
C ASN A 35 9.69 57.87 4.05
N SER A 36 9.07 56.71 4.23
CA SER A 36 8.31 56.40 5.45
C SER A 36 9.23 56.20 6.68
N SER A 37 10.45 55.70 6.46
CA SER A 37 11.45 55.48 7.51
C SER A 37 12.13 56.77 7.99
N ASN A 38 12.17 57.83 7.16
CA ASN A 38 12.86 59.09 7.48
C ASN A 38 12.02 60.11 8.27
N ASN A 39 10.74 59.85 8.56
CA ASN A 39 9.87 60.81 9.26
C ASN A 39 9.67 60.55 10.76
N ASN A 40 10.37 59.57 11.36
CA ASN A 40 10.32 59.32 12.80
C ASN A 40 11.65 59.61 13.48
N ASN A 41 12.02 60.89 13.55
CA ASN A 41 13.02 61.37 14.49
C ASN A 41 12.76 62.84 14.81
N ASN A 42 12.01 63.11 15.88
CA ASN A 42 12.21 64.27 16.77
C ASN A 42 11.24 64.19 17.97
N ASN A 43 11.69 63.60 19.08
CA ASN A 43 11.83 64.32 20.35
C ASN A 43 12.29 63.38 21.47
N LYS A 44 13.48 63.67 22.00
CA LYS A 44 14.00 63.18 23.27
C LYS A 44 13.40 64.01 24.40
N ASN A 45 13.11 63.37 25.54
CA ASN A 45 13.67 63.73 26.86
C ASN A 45 13.01 62.87 27.96
N SER A 46 13.83 62.15 28.72
CA SER A 46 13.54 61.50 30.01
C SER A 46 14.01 62.44 31.15
N PRO A 47 13.56 62.31 32.43
CA PRO A 47 14.11 61.31 33.38
C PRO A 47 13.09 60.90 34.52
N PRO A 48 13.46 60.36 35.71
CA PRO A 48 13.55 58.91 35.95
C PRO A 48 12.86 58.39 37.26
N LEU A 49 13.05 57.08 37.53
CA LEU A 49 12.98 56.32 38.81
C LEU A 49 11.67 55.64 39.32
N ASN A 50 11.80 54.30 39.44
CA ASN A 50 11.40 53.36 40.51
C ASN A 50 9.94 52.88 40.74
N PRO A 51 9.79 51.66 41.32
CA PRO A 51 8.67 50.76 41.06
C PRO A 51 7.68 50.68 42.23
N THR A 52 6.37 50.64 41.94
CA THR A 52 5.41 50.16 42.92
C THR A 52 4.23 49.45 42.26
N ARG A 53 3.92 48.28 42.80
CA ARG A 53 2.71 47.49 42.56
C ARG A 53 1.46 48.31 42.85
N GLU A 54 0.43 48.14 42.03
CA GLU A 54 -0.95 48.18 42.52
C GLU A 54 -1.86 47.35 41.61
N ILE A 55 -2.62 46.47 42.25
CA ILE A 55 -3.63 45.57 41.69
C ILE A 55 -4.97 46.29 41.90
N VAL A 56 -5.71 46.61 40.84
CA VAL A 56 -7.18 46.80 40.90
C VAL A 56 -7.80 46.32 39.57
N PRO A 57 -8.90 45.54 39.59
CA PRO A 57 -9.45 44.82 38.44
C PRO A 57 -10.41 45.68 37.62
N LEU A 58 -10.56 45.40 36.32
CA LEU A 58 -11.55 46.04 35.47
C LEU A 58 -12.64 45.04 35.06
N ASP A 59 -13.87 45.51 35.24
CA ASP A 59 -15.14 44.79 35.34
C ASP A 59 -15.58 43.96 34.12
N ASP A 60 -16.21 42.84 34.47
CA ASP A 60 -17.21 42.11 33.70
C ASP A 60 -18.40 43.02 33.35
N LYS A 61 -18.53 43.41 32.06
CA LYS A 61 -19.84 43.69 31.42
C LYS A 61 -19.75 44.08 29.94
N ILE A 62 -19.33 43.16 29.06
CA ILE A 62 -19.91 43.10 27.69
C ILE A 62 -20.02 41.62 27.29
N GLN A 63 -20.97 40.93 27.90
CA GLN A 63 -21.45 39.64 27.42
C GLN A 63 -22.87 39.84 26.91
N ARG A 64 -22.99 40.05 25.59
CA ARG A 64 -24.12 39.58 24.78
C ARG A 64 -23.87 39.87 23.30
N ASN A 65 -23.97 38.79 22.52
CA ASN A 65 -24.29 38.72 21.10
C ASN A 65 -23.13 38.72 20.11
N LEU A 66 -22.36 37.62 20.13
CA LEU A 66 -21.89 36.96 18.91
C LEU A 66 -22.19 35.47 19.09
N SER A 67 -23.40 35.07 18.70
CA SER A 67 -23.76 33.68 18.48
C SER A 67 -22.90 33.17 17.33
N ILE A 68 -21.80 32.50 17.68
CA ILE A 68 -21.09 31.61 16.76
C ILE A 68 -22.05 30.44 16.54
N GLU A 69 -22.72 30.42 15.40
CA GLU A 69 -23.30 29.18 14.89
C GLU A 69 -22.14 28.21 14.66
N GLU A 70 -21.96 27.26 15.57
CA GLU A 70 -21.13 26.08 15.34
C GLU A 70 -21.79 25.27 14.21
N SER A 71 -21.46 25.60 12.96
CA SER A 71 -21.74 24.72 11.84
C SER A 71 -20.90 23.45 12.03
N GLN A 72 -21.53 22.37 12.50
CA GLN A 72 -20.95 21.04 12.49
C GLN A 72 -20.60 20.67 11.04
N GLU A 73 -19.34 20.89 10.63
CA GLU A 73 -18.89 20.53 9.29
C GLU A 73 -19.01 19.00 9.13
N THR A 74 -19.91 18.56 8.26
CA THR A 74 -20.10 17.15 7.95
C THR A 74 -18.99 16.68 7.03
N LEU A 75 -17.96 16.03 7.57
CA LEU A 75 -16.90 15.47 6.75
C LEU A 75 -17.39 14.18 6.06
N TYR A 76 -17.22 14.10 4.75
CA TYR A 76 -17.41 12.90 3.94
C TYR A 76 -16.07 12.41 3.41
N VAL A 77 -15.90 11.09 3.37
CA VAL A 77 -14.79 10.46 2.68
C VAL A 77 -15.33 9.82 1.41
N ILE A 78 -14.70 10.14 0.29
CA ILE A 78 -14.99 9.58 -1.02
C ILE A 78 -13.80 8.73 -1.42
N LYS A 79 -14.03 7.42 -1.51
CA LYS A 79 -13.11 6.44 -2.06
C LYS A 79 -13.46 6.21 -3.53
N LEU A 80 -12.58 6.65 -4.43
CA LEU A 80 -12.61 6.32 -5.85
C LEU A 80 -11.63 5.19 -6.12
N GLU A 81 -12.09 4.16 -6.79
CA GLU A 81 -11.26 3.08 -7.30
C GLU A 81 -11.26 3.13 -8.84
N ILE A 82 -10.07 3.25 -9.43
CA ILE A 82 -9.88 3.16 -10.87
C ILE A 82 -9.49 1.72 -11.19
N LEU A 83 -10.41 0.97 -11.79
CA LEU A 83 -10.24 -0.45 -12.05
C LEU A 83 -9.48 -0.66 -13.36
N ALA A 84 -10.03 -0.16 -14.47
CA ALA A 84 -9.53 -0.40 -15.81
C ALA A 84 -9.95 0.70 -16.78
N ALA A 85 -9.29 0.80 -17.93
CA ALA A 85 -9.87 1.44 -19.11
C ALA A 85 -9.75 0.51 -20.32
N LYS A 86 -10.55 0.74 -21.36
CA LYS A 86 -10.52 -0.03 -22.60
C LYS A 86 -10.76 0.85 -23.82
N TYR A 87 -10.29 0.37 -24.97
CA TYR A 87 -10.41 1.05 -26.26
C TYR A 87 -9.81 2.47 -26.28
N LEU A 88 -8.73 2.69 -25.52
CA LEU A 88 -7.99 3.95 -25.62
C LEU A 88 -7.41 4.13 -27.03
N ILE A 89 -7.31 5.37 -27.48
CA ILE A 89 -6.66 5.71 -28.75
C ILE A 89 -5.17 5.36 -28.63
N GLY A 90 -4.60 4.69 -29.64
CA GLY A 90 -3.16 4.51 -29.75
C GLY A 90 -2.49 5.86 -30.02
N ALA A 91 -1.73 6.35 -29.04
CA ALA A 91 -1.08 7.65 -29.13
C ALA A 91 0.36 7.56 -29.64
N ASN A 92 1.00 6.41 -29.45
CA ASN A 92 2.36 6.11 -29.89
C ASN A 92 2.40 5.56 -31.31
N LEU A 93 3.58 5.63 -31.94
CA LEU A 93 3.84 5.15 -33.31
C LEU A 93 3.62 3.63 -33.48
N ASN A 94 3.79 2.86 -32.41
CA ASN A 94 3.52 1.42 -32.35
C ASN A 94 2.01 1.11 -32.16
N GLY A 95 1.16 2.14 -32.14
CA GLY A 95 -0.28 2.01 -31.91
C GLY A 95 -0.67 1.75 -30.46
N THR A 96 0.25 1.74 -29.49
CA THR A 96 -0.05 1.65 -28.06
C THR A 96 -0.13 3.03 -27.41
N SER A 97 -0.35 3.07 -26.10
CA SER A 97 -0.31 4.27 -25.27
C SER A 97 0.34 3.94 -23.93
N GLU A 98 0.83 4.96 -23.24
CA GLU A 98 1.38 4.91 -21.88
C GLU A 98 0.38 5.63 -20.93
N PRO A 99 -0.81 5.05 -20.68
CA PRO A 99 -1.88 5.76 -19.97
C PRO A 99 -1.59 5.96 -18.48
N TYR A 100 -1.89 7.16 -17.99
CA TYR A 100 -2.03 7.49 -16.57
C TYR A 100 -3.23 8.43 -16.35
N ALA A 101 -3.87 8.34 -15.19
CA ALA A 101 -5.03 9.12 -14.83
C ALA A 101 -4.67 10.26 -13.87
N ILE A 102 -5.30 11.41 -14.08
CA ILE A 102 -5.32 12.55 -13.18
C ILE A 102 -6.74 12.66 -12.61
N ILE A 103 -6.87 12.62 -11.30
CA ILE A 103 -8.15 12.69 -10.61
C ILE A 103 -8.22 13.99 -9.82
N LYS A 104 -9.31 14.74 -9.98
CA LYS A 104 -9.60 15.95 -9.20
C LYS A 104 -10.95 15.83 -8.51
N CYS A 105 -11.01 16.16 -7.23
CA CYS A 105 -12.25 16.26 -6.48
C CYS A 105 -12.16 17.51 -5.57
N GLY A 106 -12.94 18.54 -5.89
CA GLY A 106 -12.75 19.86 -5.29
C GLY A 106 -11.33 20.39 -5.52
N GLU A 107 -10.63 20.78 -4.45
CA GLU A 107 -9.23 21.23 -4.50
C GLU A 107 -8.20 20.10 -4.52
N GLN A 108 -8.62 18.86 -4.24
CA GLN A 108 -7.73 17.73 -4.14
C GLN A 108 -7.42 17.13 -5.51
N LYS A 109 -6.15 16.79 -5.73
CA LYS A 109 -5.65 16.15 -6.95
C LYS A 109 -4.89 14.86 -6.61
N ARG A 110 -5.11 13.81 -7.39
CA ARG A 110 -4.42 12.52 -7.32
C ARG A 110 -3.98 12.10 -8.72
N PHE A 111 -3.03 11.17 -8.78
CA PHE A 111 -2.47 10.63 -10.02
C PHE A 111 -2.38 9.12 -9.89
N SER A 112 -2.75 8.38 -10.94
CA SER A 112 -2.55 6.94 -10.97
C SER A 112 -1.14 6.59 -11.42
N SER A 113 -0.76 5.31 -11.27
CA SER A 113 0.44 4.79 -11.94
C SER A 113 0.30 4.85 -13.46
N LEU A 114 1.46 4.82 -14.12
CA LEU A 114 1.58 4.63 -15.56
C LEU A 114 1.43 3.15 -15.89
N VAL A 115 0.56 2.80 -16.83
CA VAL A 115 0.52 1.45 -17.40
C VAL A 115 1.24 1.47 -18.74
N PRO A 116 2.34 0.70 -18.92
CA PRO A 116 3.09 0.80 -20.14
C PRO A 116 2.42 0.09 -21.31
N SER A 117 2.54 0.71 -22.50
CA SER A 117 2.19 0.15 -23.80
C SER A 117 0.85 -0.59 -23.85
N SER A 118 -0.18 0.01 -23.27
CA SER A 118 -1.52 -0.59 -23.18
C SER A 118 -2.61 0.37 -23.63
N ARG A 119 -3.55 -0.17 -24.42
CA ARG A 119 -4.82 0.48 -24.76
C ARG A 119 -5.99 0.01 -23.89
N ASN A 120 -5.74 -1.00 -23.06
CA ASN A 120 -6.69 -1.57 -22.11
C ASN A 120 -6.02 -1.67 -20.73
N PRO A 121 -5.60 -0.53 -20.14
CA PRO A 121 -4.85 -0.52 -18.90
C PRO A 121 -5.68 -1.03 -17.73
N LEU A 122 -5.01 -1.74 -16.82
CA LEU A 122 -5.55 -2.20 -15.55
C LEU A 122 -4.76 -1.54 -14.42
N TRP A 123 -5.42 -0.67 -13.65
CA TRP A 123 -4.81 0.02 -12.51
C TRP A 123 -5.13 -0.69 -11.21
N GLY A 124 -6.43 -0.91 -10.95
CA GLY A 124 -6.95 -1.28 -9.64
C GLY A 124 -6.34 -0.44 -8.53
N GLU A 125 -6.31 0.88 -8.70
CA GLU A 125 -5.78 1.80 -7.70
C GLU A 125 -6.91 2.50 -6.95
N GLU A 126 -6.65 2.83 -5.68
CA GLU A 126 -7.63 3.46 -4.80
C GLU A 126 -7.17 4.86 -4.39
N PHE A 127 -8.11 5.79 -4.40
CA PHE A 127 -7.87 7.20 -4.12
C PHE A 127 -8.92 7.70 -3.12
N LEU A 128 -8.43 8.30 -2.03
CA LEU A 128 -9.28 8.90 -1.01
C LEU A 128 -9.32 10.43 -1.16
N PHE A 129 -10.54 10.97 -1.06
CA PHE A 129 -10.85 12.40 -1.07
C PHE A 129 -11.72 12.75 0.13
N PHE A 130 -11.43 13.87 0.78
CA PHE A 130 -12.18 14.37 1.93
C PHE A 130 -12.99 15.60 1.53
N VAL A 131 -14.31 15.62 1.73
CA VAL A 131 -15.17 16.75 1.34
C VAL A 131 -16.10 17.15 2.47
N ASN A 132 -16.34 18.46 2.64
CA ASN A 132 -17.14 19.00 3.75
C ASN A 132 -18.66 18.95 3.46
N SER A 133 -19.05 18.66 2.22
CA SER A 133 -20.45 18.57 1.81
C SER A 133 -20.58 17.79 0.49
N LEU A 134 -21.75 17.20 0.28
CA LEU A 134 -22.21 16.68 -1.02
C LEU A 134 -23.30 17.62 -1.57
N PRO A 135 -23.49 17.72 -2.90
CA PRO A 135 -22.84 16.96 -3.96
C PRO A 135 -21.42 17.46 -4.30
N VAL A 136 -20.59 16.58 -4.86
CA VAL A 136 -19.28 16.95 -5.42
C VAL A 136 -19.05 16.24 -6.75
N GLN A 137 -18.20 16.82 -7.61
CA GLN A 137 -17.79 16.22 -8.87
C GLN A 137 -16.35 15.69 -8.78
N ILE A 138 -16.15 14.48 -9.29
CA ILE A 138 -14.83 13.91 -9.52
C ILE A 138 -14.53 14.01 -11.01
N HIS A 139 -13.50 14.77 -11.36
CA HIS A 139 -13.00 14.85 -12.72
C HIS A 139 -11.85 13.86 -12.87
N LEU A 140 -12.01 12.86 -13.72
CA LEU A 140 -10.97 11.90 -14.06
C LEU A 140 -10.55 12.13 -15.50
N THR A 141 -9.26 12.34 -15.72
CA THR A 141 -8.69 12.60 -17.04
C THR A 141 -7.50 11.68 -17.28
N ILE A 142 -7.55 10.90 -18.36
CA ILE A 142 -6.50 9.95 -18.74
C ILE A 142 -5.64 10.59 -19.83
N TYR A 143 -4.33 10.55 -19.63
CA TYR A 143 -3.33 11.06 -20.55
C TYR A 143 -2.38 9.96 -21.00
N ASP A 144 -1.83 10.14 -22.19
CA ASP A 144 -0.69 9.41 -22.70
C ASP A 144 0.59 10.09 -22.23
N TRP A 145 1.45 9.36 -21.53
CA TRP A 145 2.75 9.87 -21.12
C TRP A 145 3.70 9.90 -22.33
N ASP A 146 3.99 11.11 -22.81
CA ASP A 146 5.02 11.36 -23.80
C ASP A 146 6.16 12.16 -23.16
N THR A 147 7.39 11.78 -23.48
CA THR A 147 8.62 12.41 -23.00
C THR A 147 9.02 13.64 -23.83
N VAL A 148 8.41 13.84 -25.02
CA VAL A 148 8.83 14.84 -26.00
C VAL A 148 7.75 15.91 -26.27
N CYS A 149 6.46 15.60 -26.07
CA CYS A 149 5.34 16.53 -26.31
C CYS A 149 4.45 16.74 -25.07
N LYS A 150 3.51 17.71 -25.14
CA LYS A 150 2.42 17.83 -24.15
C LYS A 150 1.66 16.50 -24.13
N CYS A 151 1.56 15.85 -22.96
CA CYS A 151 0.86 14.58 -22.77
C CYS A 151 -0.50 14.60 -23.49
N LYS A 152 -0.72 13.65 -24.40
CA LYS A 152 -1.93 13.62 -25.23
C LYS A 152 -3.12 13.20 -24.38
N LEU A 153 -4.23 13.93 -24.46
CA LEU A 153 -5.47 13.54 -23.79
C LEU A 153 -6.01 12.26 -24.46
N LEU A 154 -6.18 11.21 -23.67
CA LEU A 154 -6.79 9.95 -24.12
C LEU A 154 -8.30 9.92 -23.83
N GLY A 155 -8.72 10.44 -22.68
CA GLY A 155 -10.13 10.48 -22.30
C GLY A 155 -10.39 11.28 -21.02
N SER A 156 -11.62 11.72 -20.82
CA SER A 156 -12.06 12.40 -19.60
C SER A 156 -13.47 11.98 -19.24
N VAL A 157 -13.78 11.91 -17.95
CA VAL A 157 -15.11 11.67 -17.43
C VAL A 157 -15.33 12.50 -16.16
N ILE A 158 -16.57 12.95 -15.96
CA ILE A 158 -16.99 13.65 -14.75
C ILE A 158 -18.02 12.78 -14.02
N LEU A 159 -17.71 12.44 -12.76
CA LEU A 159 -18.58 11.64 -11.91
C LEU A 159 -19.21 12.51 -10.82
N PRO A 160 -20.54 12.71 -10.82
CA PRO A 160 -21.22 13.37 -9.72
C PRO A 160 -21.44 12.40 -8.55
N VAL A 161 -21.00 12.79 -7.36
CA VAL A 161 -21.31 12.11 -6.09
C VAL A 161 -22.35 12.94 -5.36
N THR A 162 -23.60 12.50 -5.38
CA THR A 162 -24.74 13.28 -4.86
C THR A 162 -25.18 12.88 -3.45
N LYS A 163 -24.99 11.61 -3.07
CA LYS A 163 -25.40 11.05 -1.78
C LYS A 163 -24.37 10.05 -1.28
N ALA A 164 -24.33 9.84 0.04
CA ALA A 164 -23.55 8.78 0.65
C ALA A 164 -24.03 7.40 0.16
N GLY A 165 -23.10 6.50 -0.12
CA GLY A 165 -23.40 5.17 -0.66
C GLY A 165 -22.23 4.57 -1.43
N GLN A 166 -22.39 3.32 -1.84
CA GLN A 166 -21.42 2.58 -2.65
C GLN A 166 -22.02 2.25 -4.01
N SER A 167 -21.29 2.63 -5.05
CA SER A 167 -21.50 2.17 -6.42
C SER A 167 -20.82 0.80 -6.60
N GLY A 168 -21.35 -0.01 -7.51
CA GLY A 168 -20.59 -1.11 -8.10
C GLY A 168 -19.50 -0.61 -9.05
N ALA A 169 -18.79 -1.55 -9.66
CA ALA A 169 -17.89 -1.28 -10.77
C ALA A 169 -18.71 -0.94 -12.03
N ILE A 170 -18.62 0.30 -12.50
CA ILE A 170 -19.41 0.80 -13.64
C ILE A 170 -18.47 1.30 -14.73
N TRP A 171 -18.78 0.94 -15.99
CA TRP A 171 -18.10 1.48 -17.17
C TRP A 171 -18.71 2.82 -17.56
N HIS A 172 -17.86 3.84 -17.67
CA HIS A 172 -18.21 5.17 -18.13
C HIS A 172 -17.54 5.44 -19.48
N GLU A 173 -18.29 5.99 -20.42
CA GLU A 173 -17.74 6.46 -21.68
C GLU A 173 -17.00 7.78 -21.48
N PHE A 174 -15.90 7.97 -22.21
CA PHE A 174 -15.21 9.25 -22.18
C PHE A 174 -15.96 10.31 -22.99
N ASP A 175 -15.76 11.57 -22.61
CA ASP A 175 -16.19 12.73 -23.39
C ASP A 175 -15.47 12.82 -24.77
N THR A 176 -14.43 12.00 -24.99
CA THR A 176 -13.66 11.91 -26.23
C THR A 176 -14.23 10.84 -27.17
N LYS A 177 -13.81 10.85 -28.45
CA LYS A 177 -14.38 10.01 -29.53
C LYS A 177 -14.25 8.50 -29.33
N SER A 178 -13.49 8.01 -28.36
CA SER A 178 -13.35 6.57 -28.12
C SER A 178 -12.76 6.24 -26.75
N GLY A 179 -13.29 5.19 -26.13
CA GLY A 179 -12.76 4.59 -24.92
C GLY A 179 -13.75 4.63 -23.76
N GLN A 180 -13.55 3.74 -22.81
CA GLN A 180 -14.34 3.66 -21.59
C GLN A 180 -13.42 3.43 -20.39
N VAL A 181 -13.84 3.88 -19.20
CA VAL A 181 -13.16 3.64 -17.93
C VAL A 181 -14.10 2.96 -16.93
N CYS A 182 -13.61 1.94 -16.25
CA CYS A 182 -14.32 1.23 -15.20
C CYS A 182 -13.94 1.84 -13.85
N LEU A 183 -14.95 2.37 -13.14
CA LEU A 183 -14.77 3.09 -11.89
C LEU A 183 -15.71 2.54 -10.83
N GLN A 184 -15.26 2.54 -9.58
CA GLN A 184 -16.08 2.23 -8.42
C GLN A 184 -15.94 3.37 -7.41
N VAL A 185 -17.06 3.91 -6.95
CA VAL A 185 -17.10 5.03 -6.01
C VAL A 185 -17.83 4.59 -4.75
N SER A 186 -17.23 4.84 -3.59
CA SER A 186 -17.89 4.71 -2.30
C SER A 186 -17.74 5.99 -1.52
N SER A 187 -18.81 6.41 -0.86
CA SER A 187 -18.84 7.62 -0.06
C SER A 187 -19.52 7.35 1.27
N PHE A 188 -18.86 7.77 2.35
CA PHE A 188 -19.33 7.57 3.70
C PHE A 188 -19.19 8.86 4.50
N ARG A 189 -20.21 9.13 5.32
CA ARG A 189 -20.21 10.26 6.26
C ARG A 189 -19.40 9.89 7.49
N LEU A 190 -18.49 10.76 7.89
CA LEU A 190 -17.78 10.63 9.16
C LEU A 190 -18.68 11.22 10.25
N SER A 191 -19.25 10.37 11.09
CA SER A 191 -19.95 10.81 12.30
C SER A 191 -18.92 11.20 13.35
N ASN A 192 -19.15 12.32 14.06
CA ASN A 192 -18.35 12.72 15.23
C ASN A 192 -18.58 11.73 16.39
N SER A 193 -18.00 10.54 16.27
CA SER A 193 -17.67 9.68 17.40
C SER A 193 -16.15 9.58 17.41
N ASN A 194 -15.55 10.04 18.51
CA ASN A 194 -14.10 10.05 18.77
C ASN A 194 -13.47 8.64 18.84
N SER A 195 -14.09 7.62 18.22
CA SER A 195 -13.63 6.23 18.18
C SER A 195 -13.45 5.66 16.76
N LEU A 196 -13.94 6.31 15.69
CA LEU A 196 -13.82 5.81 14.31
C LEU A 196 -12.55 6.28 13.58
N LEU A 197 -11.95 7.40 14.00
CA LEU A 197 -10.64 7.83 13.50
C LEU A 197 -9.51 6.89 13.92
N THR A 198 -9.69 6.14 15.01
CA THR A 198 -8.77 5.09 15.47
C THR A 198 -8.96 3.76 14.75
N ASP A 199 -10.12 3.48 14.17
CA ASP A 199 -10.38 2.19 13.49
C ASP A 199 -10.10 2.25 11.98
N LEU A 200 -10.19 3.41 11.32
CA LEU A 200 -9.63 3.61 9.97
C LEU A 200 -8.10 3.83 9.98
N ALA A 201 -7.54 4.16 11.15
CA ALA A 201 -6.11 4.16 11.44
C ALA A 201 -5.64 2.89 12.19
N GLY A 202 -6.50 1.85 12.24
CA GLY A 202 -6.33 0.68 13.09
C GLY A 202 -5.58 -0.48 12.43
N VAL A 203 -4.30 -0.32 12.13
CA VAL A 203 -3.37 -1.48 12.19
C VAL A 203 -2.85 -1.54 13.63
N LYS A 204 -3.63 -2.18 14.50
CA LYS A 204 -3.24 -2.46 15.89
C LYS A 204 -2.05 -3.43 15.91
N SER A 205 -0.95 -2.92 16.43
CA SER A 205 -0.10 -3.54 17.46
C SER A 205 0.10 -5.06 17.41
N ARG A 206 1.20 -5.50 16.80
CA ARG A 206 1.98 -6.63 17.34
C ARG A 206 3.14 -6.05 18.16
N LYS A 207 2.92 -5.90 19.46
CA LYS A 207 4.00 -5.77 20.45
C LYS A 207 3.83 -6.89 21.47
N ASN A 208 4.71 -7.90 21.40
CA ASN A 208 5.70 -8.20 22.44
C ASN A 208 6.26 -9.63 22.32
N MET A 209 7.60 -9.72 22.31
CA MET A 209 8.51 -10.50 23.18
C MET A 209 9.91 -10.38 22.54
N LEU A 210 11.02 -9.99 23.18
CA LEU A 210 11.45 -9.86 24.58
C LEU A 210 12.11 -8.47 24.77
N SER A 211 12.12 -7.82 25.94
CA SER A 211 12.95 -8.22 27.09
C SER A 211 12.54 -7.47 28.35
N GLU A 212 12.51 -8.18 29.48
CA GLU A 212 12.38 -7.61 30.82
C GLU A 212 13.54 -6.64 31.15
N LYS A 213 13.22 -5.42 31.60
CA LYS A 213 13.48 -4.96 32.98
C LYS A 213 13.19 -3.46 33.14
N LYS A 214 12.36 -3.19 34.16
CA LYS A 214 12.16 -1.95 34.94
C LYS A 214 11.55 -0.72 34.21
N ASN A 215 10.35 -0.35 34.67
CA ASN A 215 9.66 0.91 34.39
C ASN A 215 10.56 2.14 34.64
N PRO A 216 10.42 3.19 33.83
CA PRO A 216 9.91 4.44 34.41
C PRO A 216 8.84 5.13 33.54
N THR A 217 8.02 5.89 34.26
CA THR A 217 6.93 6.82 33.89
C THR A 217 6.97 7.38 32.46
N VAL A 218 5.94 7.08 31.66
CA VAL A 218 5.73 7.62 30.32
C VAL A 218 5.17 9.05 30.43
N HIS A 219 6.01 10.04 30.16
CA HIS A 219 5.54 11.38 29.81
C HIS A 219 4.99 11.35 28.39
N HIS A 220 3.67 11.56 28.23
CA HIS A 220 3.06 11.80 26.92
C HIS A 220 3.70 13.04 26.26
N HIS A 221 4.48 12.82 25.20
CA HIS A 221 4.89 13.91 24.31
C HIS A 221 3.69 14.29 23.44
N GLN A 222 3.32 15.58 23.43
CA GLN A 222 2.33 16.11 22.50
C GLN A 222 2.83 15.97 21.05
N PRO A 223 1.95 15.66 20.08
CA PRO A 223 2.35 15.50 18.68
C PRO A 223 2.93 16.79 18.12
N GLY A 224 4.09 16.69 17.47
CA GLY A 224 4.78 17.81 16.87
C GLY A 224 4.17 18.28 15.54
N PRO A 225 4.65 19.40 14.98
CA PRO A 225 4.15 19.95 13.72
C PRO A 225 4.24 18.99 12.53
N LEU A 226 5.17 18.04 12.53
CA LEU A 226 5.35 17.09 11.43
C LEU A 226 4.24 16.04 11.38
N GLN A 227 3.88 15.48 12.53
CA GLN A 227 2.79 14.50 12.67
C GLN A 227 1.45 15.15 12.30
N ILE A 228 1.22 16.40 12.76
CA ILE A 228 -0.02 17.14 12.50
C ILE A 228 -0.12 17.59 11.03
N ILE A 229 0.97 18.09 10.43
CA ILE A 229 0.92 18.67 9.07
C ILE A 229 0.89 17.58 8.00
N PHE A 230 1.62 16.48 8.16
CA PHE A 230 1.80 15.46 7.12
C PHE A 230 1.03 14.16 7.38
N GLY A 231 0.41 14.00 8.55
CA GLY A 231 -0.32 12.77 8.88
C GLY A 231 0.60 11.56 9.06
N LEU A 232 1.82 11.79 9.56
CA LEU A 232 2.84 10.77 9.76
C LEU A 232 2.74 10.11 11.14
N PRO A 233 3.25 8.87 11.30
CA PRO A 233 3.19 8.11 12.55
C PRO A 233 3.77 8.87 13.76
N PHE A 234 3.26 8.58 14.97
CA PHE A 234 3.69 9.26 16.21
C PHE A 234 5.13 8.94 16.62
N ASP A 235 5.69 7.84 16.13
CA ASP A 235 7.08 7.42 16.30
C ASP A 235 8.04 8.07 15.28
N GLU A 236 7.52 8.91 14.39
CA GLU A 236 8.34 9.63 13.43
C GLU A 236 8.78 11.00 13.98
N ASP A 237 9.96 11.01 14.60
CA ASP A 237 10.54 12.23 15.15
C ASP A 237 11.23 13.11 14.10
N VAL A 238 11.08 14.43 14.25
CA VAL A 238 11.77 15.43 13.42
C VAL A 238 13.19 15.61 13.94
N TYR A 239 14.19 15.28 13.15
CA TYR A 239 15.60 15.55 13.48
C TYR A 239 16.01 16.97 13.14
N HIS A 240 15.56 17.48 11.99
CA HIS A 240 15.93 18.82 11.53
C HIS A 240 14.79 19.52 10.80
N SER A 241 14.78 20.86 10.87
CA SER A 241 13.82 21.70 10.17
C SER A 241 14.50 22.93 9.56
N TYR A 242 14.23 23.21 8.29
CA TYR A 242 14.86 24.28 7.53
C TYR A 242 13.84 25.08 6.74
N SER A 243 13.93 26.40 6.78
CA SER A 243 13.20 27.27 5.84
C SER A 243 13.88 27.20 4.47
N CYS A 244 13.10 26.95 3.43
CA CYS A 244 13.59 26.87 2.05
C CYS A 244 12.44 27.10 1.06
N ALA A 245 12.74 27.11 -0.24
CA ALA A 245 11.73 27.11 -1.29
C ALA A 245 11.89 25.89 -2.19
N ILE A 246 10.80 25.34 -2.68
CA ILE A 246 10.81 24.27 -3.69
C ILE A 246 10.55 24.86 -5.08
N GLU A 247 11.35 24.45 -6.05
CA GLU A 247 11.25 24.86 -7.45
C GLU A 247 10.26 23.99 -8.21
N ASN A 248 9.36 24.65 -8.91
CA ASN A 248 8.41 24.09 -9.87
C ASN A 248 8.21 25.13 -10.99
N SER A 249 7.00 25.38 -11.48
CA SER A 249 6.72 26.53 -12.36
C SER A 249 7.00 27.89 -11.71
N PHE A 250 6.97 27.95 -10.37
CA PHE A 250 7.35 29.08 -9.52
C PHE A 250 8.03 28.56 -8.24
N LEU A 251 8.66 29.44 -7.46
CA LEU A 251 9.24 29.10 -6.16
C LEU A 251 8.18 29.13 -5.06
N TYR A 252 7.94 27.99 -4.42
CA TYR A 252 7.05 27.91 -3.26
C TYR A 252 7.88 27.97 -1.98
N HIS A 253 7.79 29.06 -1.23
CA HIS A 253 8.50 29.24 0.03
C HIS A 253 7.79 28.51 1.17
N GLY A 254 8.55 27.69 1.90
CA GLY A 254 8.01 26.88 2.98
C GLY A 254 9.09 26.35 3.91
N ARG A 255 8.77 25.23 4.55
CA ARG A 255 9.60 24.59 5.55
C ARG A 255 9.80 23.13 5.21
N MET A 256 11.06 22.74 5.12
CA MET A 256 11.51 21.37 4.98
C MET A 256 11.73 20.76 6.35
N TYR A 257 11.32 19.52 6.52
CA TYR A 257 11.50 18.73 7.73
C TYR A 257 12.17 17.41 7.37
N ILE A 258 13.16 17.03 8.17
CA ILE A 258 13.91 15.79 8.01
C ILE A 258 13.60 14.93 9.24
N SER A 259 13.01 13.76 9.01
CA SER A 259 12.74 12.77 10.05
C SER A 259 13.66 11.55 9.92
N ALA A 260 13.39 10.49 10.67
CA ALA A 260 14.09 9.21 10.54
C ALA A 260 13.85 8.50 9.18
N TRP A 261 12.65 8.66 8.60
CA TRP A 261 12.17 7.85 7.47
C TRP A 261 11.74 8.68 6.25
N HIS A 262 11.42 9.96 6.45
CA HIS A 262 10.91 10.84 5.40
C HIS A 262 11.63 12.20 5.36
N LEU A 263 11.64 12.75 4.15
CA LEU A 263 11.89 14.14 3.88
C LEU A 263 10.56 14.81 3.51
N CYS A 264 10.13 15.77 4.33
CA CYS A 264 8.85 16.45 4.14
C CYS A 264 9.06 17.92 3.81
N PHE A 265 8.17 18.52 3.03
CA PHE A 265 8.16 19.96 2.78
C PHE A 265 6.75 20.50 2.79
N HIS A 266 6.53 21.61 3.50
CA HIS A 266 5.24 22.26 3.60
C HIS A 266 5.35 23.75 3.34
N SER A 267 4.53 24.25 2.42
CA SER A 267 4.44 25.66 2.05
C SER A 267 2.99 26.13 2.13
N LYS A 268 2.78 27.30 2.74
CA LYS A 268 1.50 28.02 2.75
C LYS A 268 1.69 29.28 1.91
N PHE A 269 1.05 29.32 0.73
CA PHE A 269 1.09 30.48 -0.14
C PHE A 269 -0.35 30.81 -0.53
N PHE A 270 -0.87 31.94 -0.03
CA PHE A 270 -2.29 32.31 -0.08
C PHE A 270 -3.22 31.22 0.50
N TYR A 271 -4.38 30.95 -0.12
CA TYR A 271 -5.39 30.00 0.35
C TYR A 271 -5.05 28.51 0.07
N LYS A 272 -3.89 28.20 -0.52
CA LYS A 272 -3.50 26.84 -0.92
C LYS A 272 -2.31 26.32 -0.11
N GLN A 273 -2.39 25.07 0.33
CA GLN A 273 -1.30 24.37 1.02
C GLN A 273 -0.58 23.41 0.06
N LEU A 274 0.74 23.48 0.02
CA LEU A 274 1.57 22.49 -0.66
C LEU A 274 2.25 21.61 0.37
N LYS A 275 2.06 20.29 0.26
CA LYS A 275 2.71 19.27 1.08
C LYS A 275 3.46 18.31 0.16
N VAL A 276 4.73 18.05 0.47
CA VAL A 276 5.59 17.08 -0.22
C VAL A 276 6.11 16.08 0.81
N ILE A 277 6.06 14.78 0.53
CA ILE A 277 6.60 13.72 1.38
C ILE A 277 7.42 12.77 0.49
N ILE A 278 8.69 12.59 0.82
CA ILE A 278 9.63 11.75 0.08
C ILE A 278 10.22 10.72 1.07
N PRO A 279 9.90 9.43 0.93
CA PRO A 279 10.56 8.38 1.70
C PRO A 279 12.07 8.35 1.44
N PHE A 280 12.89 8.14 2.47
CA PHE A 280 14.34 8.00 2.29
C PHE A 280 14.72 6.77 1.46
N GLU A 281 13.87 5.73 1.42
CA GLU A 281 14.03 4.56 0.55
C GLU A 281 14.02 4.92 -0.93
N ASP A 282 13.23 5.93 -1.31
CA ASP A 282 13.09 6.36 -2.69
C ASP A 282 14.24 7.26 -3.17
N ILE A 283 15.07 7.76 -2.25
CA ILE A 283 16.15 8.69 -2.58
C ILE A 283 17.38 7.93 -3.09
N ASP A 284 17.62 8.10 -4.38
CA ASP A 284 18.82 7.62 -5.07
C ASP A 284 20.02 8.51 -4.70
N GLU A 285 19.87 9.82 -4.92
CA GLU A 285 20.98 10.76 -4.83
C GLU A 285 20.56 12.15 -4.32
N ILE A 286 21.43 12.78 -3.52
CA ILE A 286 21.30 14.16 -3.04
C ILE A 286 22.47 14.98 -3.60
N LYS A 287 22.18 16.00 -4.43
CA LYS A 287 23.19 16.87 -5.06
C LYS A 287 23.14 18.29 -4.51
N ARG A 288 24.32 18.89 -4.38
CA ARG A 288 24.44 20.35 -4.31
C ARG A 288 24.27 20.89 -5.72
N THR A 289 23.30 21.76 -5.93
CA THR A 289 23.00 22.38 -7.22
C THR A 289 22.90 23.89 -7.08
N GLN A 290 22.61 24.58 -8.17
CA GLN A 290 22.36 26.02 -8.19
C GLN A 290 21.05 26.30 -8.94
N HIS A 291 20.31 27.31 -8.51
CA HIS A 291 19.16 27.89 -9.19
C HIS A 291 19.58 29.20 -9.85
N SER A 292 19.27 29.37 -11.14
CA SER A 292 19.64 30.56 -11.94
C SER A 292 21.10 31.01 -11.76
N PHE A 293 22.03 30.05 -11.71
CA PHE A 293 23.50 30.22 -11.55
C PHE A 293 24.02 30.88 -10.26
N VAL A 294 23.20 31.63 -9.52
CA VAL A 294 23.65 32.40 -8.35
C VAL A 294 23.12 31.83 -7.03
N ASN A 295 21.95 31.19 -7.02
CA ASN A 295 21.30 30.76 -5.78
C ASN A 295 21.67 29.31 -5.40
N PRO A 296 22.33 29.06 -4.27
CA PRO A 296 22.62 27.70 -3.82
C PRO A 296 21.35 26.87 -3.65
N ALA A 297 21.37 25.64 -4.16
CA ALA A 297 20.25 24.72 -4.14
C ALA A 297 20.68 23.30 -3.72
N ILE A 298 19.71 22.49 -3.35
CA ILE A 298 19.84 21.05 -3.09
C ILE A 298 18.85 20.35 -4.01
N SER A 299 19.33 19.37 -4.78
CA SER A 299 18.49 18.53 -5.61
C SER A 299 18.43 17.12 -5.05
N ILE A 300 17.20 16.63 -4.85
CA ILE A 300 16.90 15.25 -4.47
C ILE A 300 16.48 14.52 -5.73
N ILE A 301 17.17 13.44 -6.06
CA ILE A 301 16.90 12.58 -7.22
C ILE A 301 16.40 11.24 -6.67
N LEU A 302 15.25 10.81 -7.16
CA LEU A 302 14.67 9.52 -6.76
C LEU A 302 15.09 8.39 -7.69
N HIS A 303 14.97 7.16 -7.19
CA HIS A 303 15.12 5.97 -8.01
C HIS A 303 14.11 5.97 -9.17
N ALA A 304 14.47 5.33 -10.29
CA ALA A 304 13.57 5.22 -11.43
C ALA A 304 12.34 4.38 -11.03
N GLY A 305 11.14 4.94 -11.16
CA GLY A 305 9.88 4.32 -10.72
C GLY A 305 9.38 4.76 -9.34
N SER A 306 10.18 5.50 -8.57
CA SER A 306 9.74 6.09 -7.29
C SER A 306 9.08 7.46 -7.52
N ASN A 307 7.91 7.67 -6.90
CA ASN A 307 7.15 8.92 -6.97
C ASN A 307 6.99 9.52 -5.56
N GLY A 308 7.56 10.70 -5.32
CA GLY A 308 7.26 11.43 -4.09
C GLY A 308 5.80 11.86 -4.02
N LEU A 309 5.25 11.99 -2.81
CA LEU A 309 3.88 12.43 -2.58
C LEU A 309 3.83 13.97 -2.60
N GLY A 310 3.20 14.58 -3.61
CA GLY A 310 2.89 16.02 -3.65
C GLY A 310 3.87 16.90 -4.46
N ALA A 311 3.27 17.82 -5.25
CA ALA A 311 3.82 18.65 -6.34
C ALA A 311 4.60 17.93 -7.47
N PRO A 312 4.42 18.37 -8.73
CA PRO A 312 5.03 17.72 -9.89
C PRO A 312 6.55 17.89 -9.86
N PRO A 313 7.32 16.80 -9.96
CA PRO A 313 8.76 16.89 -10.05
C PRO A 313 9.21 17.37 -11.44
N LEU A 314 10.34 18.07 -11.48
CA LEU A 314 11.05 18.34 -12.72
C LEU A 314 11.60 17.00 -13.24
N CYS A 315 11.02 16.43 -14.29
CA CYS A 315 11.50 15.17 -14.85
C CYS A 315 12.83 15.39 -15.57
N ASN A 316 13.82 14.54 -15.32
CA ASN A 316 15.09 14.57 -16.04
C ASN A 316 14.98 13.74 -17.33
N ARG A 317 15.84 13.98 -18.34
CA ARG A 317 15.86 13.22 -19.62
C ARG A 317 15.99 11.68 -19.46
N ASN A 318 16.33 11.21 -18.27
CA ASN A 318 16.55 9.80 -17.94
C ASN A 318 15.35 9.16 -17.20
N GLY A 319 14.19 9.82 -17.11
CA GLY A 319 12.99 9.29 -16.45
C GLY A 319 13.00 9.29 -14.92
N ARG A 320 14.03 9.86 -14.28
CA ARG A 320 14.11 9.99 -12.81
C ARG A 320 13.47 11.29 -12.33
N VAL A 321 12.72 11.17 -11.23
CA VAL A 321 12.08 12.28 -10.53
C VAL A 321 13.12 13.13 -9.80
N ARG A 322 13.06 14.46 -9.97
CA ARG A 322 13.92 15.43 -9.27
C ARG A 322 13.11 16.50 -8.55
N TYR A 323 13.39 16.67 -7.26
CA TYR A 323 12.97 17.83 -6.48
C TYR A 323 14.16 18.77 -6.30
N LYS A 324 13.97 20.08 -6.51
CA LYS A 324 15.02 21.08 -6.32
C LYS A 324 14.56 22.10 -5.29
N PHE A 325 15.31 22.17 -4.20
CA PHE A 325 15.08 23.10 -3.11
C PHE A 325 16.14 24.20 -3.15
N THR A 326 15.75 25.43 -2.91
CA THR A 326 16.62 26.62 -2.91
C THR A 326 16.26 27.52 -1.73
N SER A 327 16.85 28.72 -1.66
CA SER A 327 16.56 29.72 -0.61
C SER A 327 16.84 29.22 0.82
N PHE A 328 17.82 28.34 0.99
CA PHE A 328 18.27 27.91 2.31
C PHE A 328 19.11 29.01 2.95
N TRP A 329 18.87 29.30 4.23
CA TRP A 329 19.76 30.18 5.02
C TRP A 329 21.20 29.67 5.03
N ASN A 330 21.37 28.36 5.26
CA ASN A 330 22.66 27.67 5.11
C ASN A 330 22.47 26.34 4.38
N ARG A 331 22.62 26.37 3.05
CA ARG A 331 22.50 25.18 2.19
C ARG A 331 23.47 24.07 2.59
N ASN A 332 24.70 24.41 2.97
CA ASN A 332 25.72 23.39 3.29
C ASN A 332 25.38 22.60 4.55
N GLN A 333 24.91 23.29 5.59
CA GLN A 333 24.46 22.65 6.81
C GLN A 333 23.25 21.74 6.55
N SER A 334 22.26 22.25 5.80
CA SER A 334 21.06 21.50 5.43
C SER A 334 21.40 20.25 4.62
N PHE A 335 22.34 20.37 3.67
CA PHE A 335 22.83 19.27 2.86
C PHE A 335 23.56 18.19 3.69
N ARG A 336 24.42 18.60 4.64
CA ARG A 336 25.11 17.65 5.54
C ARG A 336 24.10 16.88 6.38
N ALA A 337 23.14 17.58 7.00
CA ALA A 337 22.09 16.95 7.79
C ALA A 337 21.26 15.93 7.00
N LEU A 338 20.91 16.24 5.75
CA LEU A 338 20.23 15.30 4.83
C LEU A 338 21.08 14.06 4.55
N GLN A 339 22.36 14.25 4.25
CA GLN A 339 23.26 13.16 3.88
C GLN A 339 23.59 12.26 5.08
N ASP A 340 23.76 12.85 6.27
CA ASP A 340 23.99 12.12 7.52
C ASP A 340 22.75 11.27 7.86
N THR A 341 21.54 11.83 7.70
CA THR A 341 20.29 11.11 7.96
C THR A 341 20.08 9.94 6.99
N LEU A 342 20.29 10.17 5.68
CA LEU A 342 20.22 9.09 4.67
C LEU A 342 21.25 7.98 4.94
N THR A 343 22.44 8.34 5.43
CA THR A 343 23.48 7.36 5.80
C THR A 343 23.05 6.53 7.00
N ARG A 344 22.49 7.16 8.04
CA ARG A 344 21.94 6.46 9.21
C ARG A 344 20.81 5.52 8.82
N TYR A 345 19.90 5.97 7.96
CA TYR A 345 18.80 5.16 7.42
C TYR A 345 19.33 3.89 6.72
N ARG A 346 20.29 4.03 5.81
CA ARG A 346 20.91 2.90 5.10
C ARG A 346 21.67 1.96 6.05
N ALA A 347 22.38 2.50 7.04
CA ALA A 347 23.09 1.71 8.03
C ALA A 347 22.15 0.87 8.90
N MET A 348 21.01 1.44 9.30
CA MET A 348 19.95 0.73 10.03
C MET A 348 19.36 -0.41 9.19
N LEU A 349 19.01 -0.18 7.92
CA LEU A 349 18.54 -1.25 7.03
C LEU A 349 19.58 -2.38 6.86
N GLN A 350 20.86 -2.03 6.79
CA GLN A 350 21.93 -3.03 6.72
C GLN A 350 22.11 -3.78 8.03
N ALA A 351 21.95 -3.11 9.18
CA ALA A 351 21.98 -3.75 10.49
C ALA A 351 20.79 -4.73 10.65
N GLU A 352 19.58 -4.35 10.24
CA GLU A 352 18.43 -5.25 10.22
C GLU A 352 18.66 -6.45 9.29
N LYS A 353 19.19 -6.23 8.08
CA LYS A 353 19.58 -7.32 7.18
C LYS A 353 20.65 -8.23 7.78
N LYS A 354 21.64 -7.68 8.49
CA LYS A 354 22.67 -8.45 9.19
C LYS A 354 22.12 -9.22 10.38
N VAL A 355 21.18 -8.65 11.14
CA VAL A 355 20.49 -9.35 12.24
C VAL A 355 19.62 -10.48 11.68
N LYS A 356 18.91 -10.24 10.57
CA LYS A 356 18.16 -11.28 9.85
C LYS A 356 19.09 -12.36 9.31
N MET A 357 20.22 -11.98 8.70
CA MET A 357 21.24 -12.91 8.21
C MET A 357 21.97 -13.65 9.33
N GLN A 358 22.17 -13.04 10.50
CA GLN A 358 22.73 -13.69 11.70
C GLN A 358 21.70 -14.62 12.35
N SER A 359 20.41 -14.30 12.31
CA SER A 359 19.36 -15.25 12.70
C SER A 359 19.32 -16.46 11.76
N LEU A 360 19.45 -16.24 10.45
CA LEU A 360 19.58 -17.29 9.43
C LEU A 360 20.90 -18.08 9.57
N ALA A 361 22.00 -17.43 9.94
CA ALA A 361 23.30 -18.07 10.18
C ALA A 361 23.35 -18.80 11.52
N ASN A 362 22.59 -18.37 12.53
CA ASN A 362 22.40 -19.12 13.77
C ASN A 362 21.56 -20.38 13.51
N ILE A 363 20.57 -20.29 12.61
CA ILE A 363 19.87 -21.47 12.07
C ILE A 363 20.87 -22.35 11.31
N ASP A 364 21.73 -21.79 10.45
CA ASP A 364 22.76 -22.54 9.70
C ASP A 364 23.88 -23.11 10.61
N GLN A 365 24.18 -22.48 11.73
CA GLN A 365 25.07 -23.00 12.78
C GLN A 365 24.41 -24.10 13.60
N LEU A 366 23.11 -24.01 13.91
CA LEU A 366 22.31 -25.13 14.42
C LEU A 366 22.34 -26.30 13.42
N THR A 367 22.22 -26.02 12.12
CA THR A 367 22.39 -27.02 11.05
C THR A 367 23.82 -27.59 11.00
N ARG A 368 24.86 -26.79 11.28
CA ARG A 368 26.26 -27.28 11.32
C ARG A 368 26.61 -28.05 12.60
N VAL A 369 25.99 -27.72 13.74
CA VAL A 369 26.09 -28.51 14.97
C VAL A 369 25.37 -29.85 14.79
N VAL A 370 24.25 -29.87 14.05
CA VAL A 370 23.61 -31.11 13.57
C VAL A 370 24.54 -31.88 12.62
N LYS A 371 25.21 -31.21 11.66
CA LYS A 371 26.23 -31.84 10.78
C LYS A 371 27.45 -32.39 11.51
N ARG A 372 27.82 -31.86 12.69
CA ARG A 372 28.93 -32.43 13.49
C ARG A 372 28.50 -33.67 14.27
N ASN A 373 27.20 -33.90 14.45
CA ASN A 373 26.65 -35.15 14.95
C ASN A 373 26.43 -36.21 13.85
N GLU A 374 26.62 -35.87 12.56
CA GLU A 374 26.48 -36.78 11.41
C GLU A 374 27.65 -37.78 11.22
N GLU A 375 28.71 -37.73 12.05
CA GLU A 375 29.71 -38.81 12.07
C GLU A 375 29.23 -40.09 12.76
N LYS A 376 27.97 -40.12 13.23
CA LYS A 376 27.29 -41.36 13.63
C LYS A 376 25.88 -41.46 13.03
N GLY A 377 25.84 -41.84 11.75
CA GLY A 377 24.81 -42.74 11.22
C GLY A 377 23.65 -42.09 10.44
N THR A 378 23.41 -42.67 9.26
CA THR A 378 22.24 -42.55 8.36
C THR A 378 22.14 -41.29 7.47
N ARG A 379 22.41 -41.46 6.16
CA ARG A 379 22.22 -40.45 5.11
C ARG A 379 20.71 -40.18 4.90
N GLU A 380 20.22 -39.02 5.31
CA GLU A 380 18.90 -38.52 4.87
C GLU A 380 19.03 -37.82 3.49
N LYS A 381 18.11 -38.13 2.57
CA LYS A 381 18.01 -37.45 1.27
C LYS A 381 17.50 -36.02 1.49
N PHE A 382 18.18 -35.03 0.92
CA PHE A 382 17.78 -33.62 1.01
C PHE A 382 16.73 -33.31 -0.08
N PHE A 383 15.53 -32.89 0.33
CA PHE A 383 14.42 -32.55 -0.58
C PHE A 383 14.26 -31.03 -0.74
N GLN A 384 13.85 -30.58 -1.93
CA GLN A 384 13.56 -29.16 -2.17
C GLN A 384 12.22 -28.74 -1.55
N PRO A 385 12.11 -27.54 -0.96
CA PRO A 385 10.83 -27.03 -0.49
C PRO A 385 9.80 -26.94 -1.62
N PHE A 386 8.62 -27.51 -1.43
CA PHE A 386 7.55 -27.47 -2.43
C PHE A 386 6.87 -26.09 -2.52
N ILE A 387 6.81 -25.35 -1.40
CA ILE A 387 6.30 -23.97 -1.35
C ILE A 387 7.31 -22.97 -0.80
N ASN A 388 7.17 -21.71 -1.20
CA ASN A 388 7.85 -20.58 -0.57
C ASN A 388 7.23 -20.28 0.80
N GLN A 389 7.98 -20.54 1.88
CA GLN A 389 7.47 -20.37 3.24
C GLN A 389 7.41 -18.92 3.71
N GLU A 390 8.21 -18.03 3.12
CA GLU A 390 8.32 -16.64 3.58
C GLU A 390 7.10 -15.79 3.25
N ILE A 391 6.28 -16.23 2.28
CA ILE A 391 5.09 -15.51 1.83
C ILE A 391 3.83 -15.89 2.62
N LEU A 392 3.90 -16.91 3.48
CA LEU A 392 2.77 -17.43 4.24
C LEU A 392 2.54 -16.57 5.48
N ALA A 393 1.42 -15.87 5.54
CA ALA A 393 1.15 -14.89 6.61
C ALA A 393 -0.15 -15.15 7.36
N ASP A 394 -1.20 -15.56 6.64
CA ASP A 394 -2.49 -15.87 7.25
C ASP A 394 -2.48 -17.26 7.85
N SER A 395 -3.16 -17.45 8.98
CA SER A 395 -3.27 -18.75 9.63
C SER A 395 -4.67 -19.02 10.16
N VAL A 396 -5.24 -20.17 9.80
CA VAL A 396 -6.29 -20.84 10.59
C VAL A 396 -5.57 -21.73 11.59
N ASP A 397 -5.93 -21.65 12.87
CA ASP A 397 -5.36 -22.48 13.92
C ASP A 397 -6.51 -22.99 14.79
N GLU A 398 -6.87 -24.26 14.61
CA GLU A 398 -8.05 -24.85 15.24
C GLU A 398 -7.84 -26.33 15.56
N THR A 399 -8.68 -26.86 16.44
CA THR A 399 -8.76 -28.29 16.71
C THR A 399 -9.78 -28.92 15.76
N PHE A 400 -9.38 -29.96 15.05
CA PHE A 400 -10.23 -30.68 14.10
C PHE A 400 -10.56 -32.09 14.64
N PRO A 401 -11.82 -32.55 14.56
CA PRO A 401 -12.29 -33.75 15.25
C PRO A 401 -11.97 -35.06 14.49
N CYS A 402 -10.71 -35.23 14.07
CA CYS A 402 -10.17 -36.51 13.64
C CYS A 402 -8.65 -36.52 13.79
N THR A 403 -8.02 -37.70 13.70
CA THR A 403 -6.55 -37.80 13.66
C THR A 403 -5.97 -37.37 12.31
N ALA A 404 -4.67 -37.08 12.25
CA ALA A 404 -3.99 -36.73 11.01
C ALA A 404 -4.10 -37.84 9.94
N GLU A 405 -3.99 -39.11 10.36
CA GLU A 405 -4.18 -40.27 9.47
C GLU A 405 -5.60 -40.35 8.93
N GLN A 406 -6.59 -40.23 9.82
CA GLN A 406 -8.00 -40.26 9.45
C GLN A 406 -8.31 -39.14 8.46
N PHE A 407 -7.84 -37.91 8.72
CA PHE A 407 -8.01 -36.78 7.82
C PHE A 407 -7.47 -37.08 6.42
N PHE A 408 -6.25 -37.62 6.33
CA PHE A 408 -5.68 -38.01 5.05
C PHE A 408 -6.53 -39.06 4.33
N SER A 409 -6.91 -40.13 5.05
CA SER A 409 -7.69 -41.24 4.49
C SER A 409 -9.04 -40.76 3.95
N MET A 410 -9.78 -39.98 4.74
CA MET A 410 -11.15 -39.58 4.44
C MET A 410 -11.25 -38.45 3.41
N PHE A 411 -10.27 -37.53 3.36
CA PHE A 411 -10.41 -36.31 2.55
C PHE A 411 -9.38 -36.17 1.44
N LEU A 412 -8.20 -36.76 1.57
CA LEU A 412 -7.09 -36.53 0.63
C LEU A 412 -6.67 -37.77 -0.16
N SER A 413 -6.94 -38.98 0.33
CA SER A 413 -6.53 -40.22 -0.32
C SER A 413 -7.15 -40.41 -1.71
N ASP A 414 -6.55 -41.26 -2.53
CA ASP A 414 -7.09 -41.57 -3.87
C ASP A 414 -8.43 -42.33 -3.82
N ASN A 415 -8.78 -42.90 -2.66
CA ASN A 415 -10.06 -43.57 -2.44
C ASN A 415 -11.15 -42.62 -1.96
N SER A 416 -10.82 -41.36 -1.67
CA SER A 416 -11.78 -40.35 -1.23
C SER A 416 -12.39 -39.60 -2.41
N ASN A 417 -13.72 -39.55 -2.45
CA ASN A 417 -14.46 -38.70 -3.38
C ASN A 417 -14.71 -37.28 -2.83
N PHE A 418 -14.30 -36.99 -1.59
CA PHE A 418 -14.67 -35.76 -0.90
C PHE A 418 -14.30 -34.49 -1.68
N LEU A 419 -13.05 -34.37 -2.13
CA LEU A 419 -12.61 -33.19 -2.89
C LEU A 419 -13.32 -33.08 -4.23
N MET A 420 -13.68 -34.19 -4.86
CA MET A 420 -14.45 -34.20 -6.10
C MET A 420 -15.89 -33.74 -5.85
N GLU A 421 -16.55 -34.26 -4.81
CA GLU A 421 -17.91 -33.89 -4.41
C GLU A 421 -18.02 -32.41 -4.02
N HIS A 422 -17.07 -31.92 -3.22
CA HIS A 422 -16.94 -30.50 -2.89
C HIS A 422 -16.96 -29.63 -4.15
N ARG A 423 -16.17 -30.02 -5.16
CA ARG A 423 -16.07 -29.27 -6.43
C ARG A 423 -17.29 -29.42 -7.33
N TYR A 424 -17.87 -30.62 -7.42
CA TYR A 424 -19.08 -30.87 -8.20
C TYR A 424 -20.26 -30.03 -7.70
N SER A 425 -20.41 -29.90 -6.38
CA SER A 425 -21.48 -29.08 -5.77
C SER A 425 -21.41 -27.59 -6.15
N ARG A 426 -20.27 -27.14 -6.69
CA ARG A 426 -19.98 -25.74 -7.03
C ARG A 426 -19.89 -25.48 -8.54
N ASN A 427 -20.56 -26.31 -9.35
CA ASN A 427 -20.52 -26.25 -10.82
C ASN A 427 -19.11 -26.44 -11.40
N GLY A 428 -18.24 -27.17 -10.70
CA GLY A 428 -16.92 -27.54 -11.23
C GLY A 428 -17.08 -28.42 -12.48
N THR A 429 -16.86 -27.84 -13.66
CA THR A 429 -16.73 -28.61 -14.91
C THR A 429 -15.27 -28.92 -15.18
N ASP A 430 -15.00 -29.94 -16.00
CA ASP A 430 -13.64 -30.30 -16.46
C ASP A 430 -12.68 -30.74 -15.33
N LEU A 431 -13.23 -31.34 -14.27
CA LEU A 431 -12.47 -31.85 -13.13
C LEU A 431 -11.59 -33.04 -13.53
N LYS A 432 -10.27 -32.92 -13.31
CA LYS A 432 -9.34 -34.03 -13.46
C LYS A 432 -8.36 -34.04 -12.29
N ILE A 433 -8.46 -35.08 -11.47
CA ILE A 433 -7.53 -35.35 -10.38
C ILE A 433 -6.68 -36.57 -10.75
N ASN A 434 -5.36 -36.42 -10.66
CA ASN A 434 -4.44 -37.53 -10.82
C ASN A 434 -4.25 -38.23 -9.47
N ASN A 435 -3.94 -39.52 -9.49
CA ASN A 435 -3.57 -40.26 -8.28
C ASN A 435 -2.27 -39.73 -7.68
N TRP A 436 -2.09 -39.95 -6.37
CA TRP A 436 -0.82 -39.67 -5.70
C TRP A 436 0.33 -40.50 -6.28
N SER A 437 1.47 -39.86 -6.49
CA SER A 437 2.72 -40.53 -6.88
C SER A 437 3.90 -40.06 -6.04
N PRO A 438 4.94 -40.88 -5.82
CA PRO A 438 6.12 -40.45 -5.07
C PRO A 438 6.83 -39.27 -5.75
N SER A 439 7.25 -38.28 -4.95
CA SER A 439 8.07 -37.16 -5.46
C SER A 439 9.55 -37.39 -5.16
N GLU A 440 10.38 -37.46 -6.20
CA GLU A 440 11.84 -37.54 -6.03
C GLU A 440 12.47 -36.19 -5.62
N GLU A 441 11.85 -35.08 -6.03
CA GLU A 441 12.35 -33.72 -5.81
C GLU A 441 11.97 -33.16 -4.43
N HIS A 442 10.72 -33.37 -4.01
CA HIS A 442 10.16 -32.79 -2.78
C HIS A 442 9.97 -33.80 -1.65
N GLY A 443 10.21 -35.08 -1.93
CA GLY A 443 9.87 -36.17 -1.01
C GLY A 443 8.36 -36.33 -0.86
N GLY A 444 7.91 -37.30 -0.07
CA GLY A 444 6.48 -37.56 0.10
C GLY A 444 5.78 -37.94 -1.21
N GLN A 445 4.52 -37.53 -1.34
CA GLN A 445 3.68 -37.80 -2.50
C GLN A 445 3.22 -36.50 -3.15
N ILE A 446 3.07 -36.51 -4.48
CA ILE A 446 2.60 -35.39 -5.28
C ILE A 446 1.46 -35.82 -6.20
N ARG A 447 0.54 -34.91 -6.49
CA ARG A 447 -0.45 -35.08 -7.56
C ARG A 447 -0.84 -33.74 -8.19
N LYS A 448 -1.54 -33.81 -9.31
CA LYS A 448 -2.07 -32.66 -10.04
C LYS A 448 -3.59 -32.72 -10.08
N PHE A 449 -4.22 -31.59 -9.80
CA PHE A 449 -5.66 -31.41 -9.84
C PHE A 449 -5.99 -30.20 -10.73
N THR A 450 -6.82 -30.39 -11.75
CA THR A 450 -7.30 -29.30 -12.60
C THR A 450 -8.81 -29.16 -12.48
N PHE A 451 -9.27 -27.92 -12.30
CA PHE A 451 -10.69 -27.60 -12.10
C PHE A 451 -10.98 -26.16 -12.53
N LYS A 452 -12.25 -25.78 -12.58
CA LYS A 452 -12.67 -24.36 -12.70
C LYS A 452 -13.08 -23.82 -11.34
N SER A 453 -12.65 -22.60 -11.04
CA SER A 453 -12.99 -21.88 -9.81
C SER A 453 -13.75 -20.60 -10.14
N PRO A 454 -14.79 -20.21 -9.38
CA PRO A 454 -15.41 -18.89 -9.52
C PRO A 454 -14.40 -17.79 -9.17
N CYS A 455 -14.54 -16.63 -9.81
CA CYS A 455 -13.76 -15.43 -9.49
C CYS A 455 -14.71 -14.27 -9.21
N ASN A 456 -14.64 -13.72 -7.99
CA ASN A 456 -15.54 -12.66 -7.55
C ASN A 456 -15.04 -11.25 -7.88
N SER A 457 -13.81 -11.12 -8.41
CA SER A 457 -13.24 -9.83 -8.78
C SER A 457 -13.90 -9.27 -10.05
N PRO A 458 -14.28 -7.97 -10.07
CA PRO A 458 -14.89 -7.34 -11.24
C PRO A 458 -13.90 -7.19 -12.43
N LEU A 459 -12.61 -7.40 -12.18
CA LEU A 459 -11.56 -7.39 -13.21
C LEU A 459 -11.37 -8.76 -13.88
N CYS A 460 -11.96 -9.81 -13.33
CA CYS A 460 -11.79 -11.18 -13.78
C CYS A 460 -13.02 -11.66 -14.55
N PRO A 461 -12.87 -12.67 -15.44
CA PRO A 461 -14.02 -13.45 -15.86
C PRO A 461 -14.72 -14.09 -14.65
N PRO A 462 -16.01 -14.48 -14.74
CA PRO A 462 -16.74 -15.06 -13.61
C PRO A 462 -16.17 -16.41 -13.13
N TYR A 463 -15.39 -17.09 -13.98
CA TYR A 463 -14.69 -18.33 -13.67
C TYR A 463 -13.29 -18.32 -14.27
N THR A 464 -12.36 -19.02 -13.64
CA THR A 464 -11.03 -19.31 -14.16
C THR A 464 -10.73 -20.81 -14.12
N ALA A 465 -10.06 -21.33 -15.15
CA ALA A 465 -9.37 -22.59 -15.05
C ALA A 465 -8.21 -22.47 -14.03
N VAL A 466 -8.04 -23.50 -13.21
CA VAL A 466 -7.01 -23.61 -12.18
C VAL A 466 -6.24 -24.91 -12.37
N THR A 467 -4.92 -24.81 -12.32
CA THR A 467 -4.04 -25.96 -12.09
C THR A 467 -3.55 -25.91 -10.67
N GLU A 468 -3.82 -26.95 -9.90
CA GLU A 468 -3.32 -27.14 -8.55
C GLU A 468 -2.34 -28.32 -8.51
N LEU A 469 -1.14 -28.06 -8.01
CA LEU A 469 -0.21 -29.10 -7.60
C LEU A 469 -0.37 -29.31 -6.11
N GLN A 470 -0.48 -30.56 -5.70
CA GLN A 470 -0.66 -30.95 -4.31
C GLN A 470 0.51 -31.82 -3.89
N HIS A 471 1.04 -31.57 -2.70
CA HIS A 471 2.11 -32.33 -2.07
C HIS A 471 1.68 -32.77 -0.68
N THR A 472 2.07 -33.97 -0.27
CA THR A 472 1.72 -34.50 1.05
C THR A 472 2.80 -35.39 1.63
N THR A 473 3.00 -35.27 2.93
CA THR A 473 3.86 -36.16 3.72
C THR A 473 3.14 -36.52 5.01
N LEU A 474 2.89 -37.82 5.21
CA LEU A 474 2.43 -38.37 6.48
C LEU A 474 3.63 -38.97 7.22
N SER A 475 3.81 -38.60 8.50
CA SER A 475 4.88 -39.13 9.33
C SER A 475 4.74 -40.63 9.55
N ALA A 476 5.84 -41.33 9.86
CA ALA A 476 5.84 -42.78 10.04
C ALA A 476 4.97 -43.26 11.21
N ASP A 477 4.87 -42.45 12.27
CA ASP A 477 3.97 -42.65 13.42
C ASP A 477 2.51 -42.24 13.11
N LYS A 478 2.26 -41.73 11.90
CA LYS A 478 0.96 -41.25 11.42
C LYS A 478 0.33 -40.13 12.26
N GLY A 479 1.12 -39.53 13.14
CA GLY A 479 0.71 -38.47 14.05
C GLY A 479 0.77 -37.07 13.45
N THR A 480 1.49 -36.88 12.35
CA THR A 480 1.69 -35.57 11.70
C THR A 480 1.47 -35.67 10.20
N LEU A 481 0.59 -34.83 9.66
CA LEU A 481 0.33 -34.69 8.24
C LEU A 481 0.72 -33.28 7.79
N LEU A 482 1.57 -33.21 6.77
CA LEU A 482 1.86 -32.00 6.02
C LEU A 482 1.19 -32.12 4.66
N TYR A 483 0.30 -31.19 4.32
CA TYR A 483 -0.35 -31.12 3.01
C TYR A 483 -0.19 -29.71 2.45
N GLU A 484 0.37 -29.61 1.24
CA GLU A 484 0.73 -28.33 0.63
C GLU A 484 0.12 -28.23 -0.77
N THR A 485 -0.29 -27.02 -1.16
CA THR A 485 -0.82 -26.77 -2.50
C THR A 485 -0.18 -25.56 -3.15
N VAL A 486 0.00 -25.64 -4.46
CA VAL A 486 0.38 -24.52 -5.33
C VAL A 486 -0.67 -24.43 -6.43
N GLN A 487 -1.42 -23.32 -6.45
CA GLN A 487 -2.47 -23.06 -7.43
C GLN A 487 -2.06 -21.96 -8.42
N GLN A 488 -2.32 -22.21 -9.69
CA GLN A 488 -2.20 -21.23 -10.76
C GLN A 488 -3.53 -21.06 -11.48
N ALA A 489 -4.06 -19.82 -11.47
CA ALA A 489 -5.22 -19.42 -12.24
C ALA A 489 -4.80 -18.96 -13.66
N HIS A 490 -5.49 -19.42 -14.70
CA HIS A 490 -5.07 -19.20 -16.08
C HIS A 490 -5.79 -18.05 -16.79
N ASP A 491 -7.06 -17.79 -16.45
CA ASP A 491 -7.92 -16.86 -17.20
C ASP A 491 -8.01 -15.47 -16.57
N VAL A 492 -7.48 -15.31 -15.36
CA VAL A 492 -7.46 -14.02 -14.64
C VAL A 492 -6.36 -13.10 -15.18
N PRO A 493 -6.54 -11.77 -15.10
CA PRO A 493 -5.47 -10.83 -15.40
C PRO A 493 -4.22 -11.15 -14.58
N PHE A 494 -3.07 -11.17 -15.23
CA PHE A 494 -1.79 -11.52 -14.61
C PHE A 494 -1.73 -12.95 -14.02
N GLY A 495 -2.60 -13.88 -14.40
CA GLY A 495 -2.62 -15.25 -13.85
C GLY A 495 -1.30 -16.03 -14.02
N SER A 496 -0.49 -15.68 -15.02
CA SER A 496 0.86 -16.24 -15.20
C SER A 496 1.95 -15.57 -14.33
N TYR A 497 1.62 -14.51 -13.59
CA TYR A 497 2.56 -13.69 -12.81
C TYR A 497 2.58 -14.09 -11.34
N PHE A 498 1.61 -14.89 -10.89
CA PHE A 498 1.53 -15.28 -9.49
C PHE A 498 1.02 -16.71 -9.33
N GLU A 499 1.24 -17.25 -8.14
CA GLU A 499 0.76 -18.54 -7.66
C GLU A 499 0.24 -18.38 -6.23
N ILE A 500 -0.79 -19.15 -5.87
CA ILE A 500 -1.33 -19.18 -4.51
C ILE A 500 -0.78 -20.42 -3.82
N HIS A 501 -0.11 -20.23 -2.68
CA HIS A 501 0.51 -21.29 -1.92
C HIS A 501 -0.27 -21.52 -0.63
N CYS A 502 -0.50 -22.79 -0.29
CA CYS A 502 -1.15 -23.19 0.94
C CYS A 502 -0.35 -24.28 1.65
N ARG A 503 -0.37 -24.25 2.98
CA ARG A 503 0.17 -25.30 3.84
C ARG A 503 -0.82 -25.63 4.93
N TRP A 504 -1.22 -26.90 4.98
CA TRP A 504 -1.98 -27.51 6.04
C TRP A 504 -1.01 -28.35 6.87
N TYR A 505 -0.93 -28.06 8.15
CA TYR A 505 -0.12 -28.80 9.10
C TYR A 505 -1.04 -29.36 10.19
N LEU A 506 -1.24 -30.67 10.18
CA LEU A 506 -2.06 -31.36 11.16
C LEU A 506 -1.16 -32.16 12.09
N ARG A 507 -1.41 -32.06 13.39
CA ARG A 507 -0.73 -32.83 14.43
C ARG A 507 -1.74 -33.45 15.38
N THR A 508 -1.85 -34.78 15.37
CA THR A 508 -2.70 -35.54 16.29
C THR A 508 -2.33 -35.21 17.74
N LYS A 509 -3.33 -34.88 18.56
CA LYS A 509 -3.17 -34.53 19.98
C LYS A 509 -3.78 -35.60 20.88
N TYR A 510 -4.93 -36.11 20.49
CA TYR A 510 -5.71 -37.10 21.20
C TYR A 510 -6.20 -38.17 20.21
N GLU A 511 -6.78 -39.25 20.72
CA GLU A 511 -7.23 -40.39 19.90
C GLU A 511 -8.25 -40.02 18.82
N SER A 512 -9.00 -38.94 19.00
CA SER A 512 -10.05 -38.48 18.09
C SER A 512 -9.89 -37.04 17.60
N SER A 513 -8.72 -36.42 17.78
CA SER A 513 -8.53 -35.02 17.34
C SER A 513 -7.09 -34.65 17.01
N CYS A 514 -6.95 -33.68 16.11
CA CYS A 514 -5.68 -33.07 15.76
C CYS A 514 -5.73 -31.54 15.89
N GLN A 515 -4.57 -30.94 16.14
CA GLN A 515 -4.37 -29.51 15.92
C GLN A 515 -4.11 -29.30 14.43
N MET A 516 -4.85 -28.40 13.80
CA MET A 516 -4.72 -28.05 12.39
C MET A 516 -4.31 -26.58 12.27
N VAL A 517 -3.19 -26.36 11.57
CA VAL A 517 -2.69 -25.02 11.23
C VAL A 517 -2.63 -24.89 9.72
N ILE A 518 -3.43 -24.00 9.15
CA ILE A 518 -3.45 -23.75 7.70
C ILE A 518 -2.89 -22.37 7.42
N LYS A 519 -1.86 -22.27 6.58
CA LYS A 519 -1.30 -20.99 6.14
C LYS A 519 -1.42 -20.77 4.66
N ILE A 520 -1.78 -19.55 4.26
CA ILE A 520 -2.01 -19.15 2.87
C ILE A 520 -1.10 -17.95 2.53
N GLY A 521 -0.61 -17.90 1.29
CA GLY A 521 0.12 -16.77 0.77
C GLY A 521 0.11 -16.73 -0.76
N VAL A 522 0.42 -15.56 -1.32
CA VAL A 522 0.51 -15.37 -2.78
C VAL A 522 1.96 -15.08 -3.18
N HIS A 523 2.51 -15.95 -4.03
CA HIS A 523 3.85 -15.81 -4.59
C HIS A 523 3.79 -15.04 -5.91
N MET A 524 4.48 -13.90 -6.00
CA MET A 524 4.58 -13.15 -7.25
C MET A 524 5.83 -13.59 -8.02
N LYS A 525 5.62 -14.27 -9.15
CA LYS A 525 6.67 -14.64 -10.12
C LYS A 525 7.18 -13.44 -10.91
N LYS A 526 6.32 -12.44 -11.12
CA LYS A 526 6.64 -11.20 -11.84
C LYS A 526 5.96 -10.02 -11.16
N TRP A 527 6.58 -8.83 -11.26
CA TRP A 527 5.98 -7.60 -10.78
C TRP A 527 4.81 -7.17 -11.67
N CYS A 528 3.76 -6.63 -11.06
CA CYS A 528 2.68 -5.92 -11.76
C CYS A 528 2.07 -4.85 -10.84
N ILE A 529 1.40 -3.87 -11.43
CA ILE A 529 0.80 -2.73 -10.71
C ILE A 529 -0.28 -3.20 -9.72
N LEU A 530 -1.01 -4.27 -10.08
CA LEU A 530 -2.06 -4.87 -9.25
C LEU A 530 -1.55 -5.78 -8.13
N GLN A 531 -0.23 -5.89 -7.91
CA GLN A 531 0.35 -6.88 -7.00
C GLN A 531 -0.30 -6.87 -5.61
N SER A 532 -0.54 -5.69 -5.02
CA SER A 532 -1.17 -5.62 -3.69
C SER A 532 -2.60 -6.18 -3.70
N LYS A 533 -3.39 -5.86 -4.73
CA LYS A 533 -4.77 -6.33 -4.87
C LYS A 533 -4.87 -7.80 -5.20
N ILE A 534 -3.95 -8.30 -6.02
CA ILE A 534 -3.84 -9.73 -6.31
C ILE A 534 -3.53 -10.48 -5.01
N LYS A 535 -2.54 -10.02 -4.24
CA LYS A 535 -2.18 -10.65 -2.97
C LYS A 535 -3.36 -10.68 -2.00
N SER A 536 -4.00 -9.53 -1.73
CA SER A 536 -5.11 -9.50 -0.79
C SER A 536 -6.35 -10.24 -1.29
N GLY A 537 -6.72 -10.05 -2.56
CA GLY A 537 -7.93 -10.62 -3.15
C GLY A 537 -7.86 -12.13 -3.30
N ALA A 538 -6.76 -12.65 -3.86
CA ALA A 538 -6.57 -14.08 -4.05
C ALA A 538 -6.44 -14.82 -2.70
N THR A 539 -5.75 -14.24 -1.71
CA THR A 539 -5.68 -14.83 -0.37
C THR A 539 -7.04 -14.88 0.32
N GLU A 540 -7.84 -13.80 0.25
CA GLU A 540 -9.18 -13.75 0.86
C GLU A 540 -10.15 -14.73 0.18
N GLU A 541 -10.14 -14.80 -1.14
CA GLU A 541 -10.98 -15.72 -1.91
C GLU A 541 -10.63 -17.18 -1.61
N TYR A 542 -9.34 -17.52 -1.57
CA TYR A 542 -8.91 -18.87 -1.25
C TYR A 542 -9.12 -19.24 0.22
N LYS A 543 -9.01 -18.28 1.14
CA LYS A 543 -9.34 -18.50 2.55
C LYS A 543 -10.82 -18.87 2.75
N LYS A 544 -11.73 -18.22 2.01
CA LYS A 544 -13.16 -18.58 2.02
C LYS A 544 -13.38 -20.00 1.53
N GLU A 545 -12.67 -20.39 0.48
CA GLU A 545 -12.71 -21.76 -0.05
C GLU A 545 -12.20 -22.77 0.97
N VAL A 546 -11.06 -22.53 1.61
CA VAL A 546 -10.51 -23.38 2.68
C VAL A 546 -11.49 -23.54 3.84
N ASN A 547 -12.08 -22.45 4.31
CA ASN A 547 -13.07 -22.51 5.40
C ASN A 547 -14.29 -23.35 5.02
N GLN A 548 -14.76 -23.21 3.78
CA GLN A 548 -15.87 -24.01 3.28
C GLN A 548 -15.52 -25.50 3.19
N ILE A 549 -14.32 -25.85 2.71
CA ILE A 549 -13.83 -27.23 2.71
C ILE A 549 -13.83 -27.80 4.13
N LEU A 550 -13.39 -27.03 5.13
CA LEU A 550 -13.39 -27.46 6.53
C LEU A 550 -14.80 -27.68 7.08
N GLU A 551 -15.74 -26.79 6.78
CA GLU A 551 -17.14 -26.93 7.19
C GLU A 551 -17.78 -28.19 6.61
N GLU A 552 -17.57 -28.44 5.31
CA GLU A 552 -18.08 -29.64 4.63
C GLU A 552 -17.40 -30.91 5.15
N ALA A 553 -16.11 -30.87 5.44
CA ALA A 553 -15.37 -31.98 6.05
C ALA A 553 -15.92 -32.33 7.45
N ARG A 554 -16.24 -31.33 8.28
CA ARG A 554 -16.88 -31.57 9.58
C ARG A 554 -18.28 -32.17 9.43
N ALA A 555 -19.06 -31.67 8.48
CA ALA A 555 -20.38 -32.24 8.20
C ALA A 555 -20.30 -33.70 7.73
N HIS A 556 -19.25 -34.05 6.98
CA HIS A 556 -18.99 -35.44 6.57
C HIS A 556 -18.70 -36.35 7.77
N LEU A 557 -17.90 -35.90 8.74
CA LEU A 557 -17.62 -36.66 9.97
C LEU A 557 -18.88 -36.93 10.79
N LEU A 558 -19.73 -35.90 10.97
CA LEU A 558 -20.97 -36.05 11.73
C LEU A 558 -21.91 -37.09 11.09
N LYS A 559 -21.99 -37.14 9.76
CA LYS A 559 -22.81 -38.13 9.04
C LYS A 559 -22.29 -39.55 9.23
N GLN A 560 -20.98 -39.75 9.30
CA GLN A 560 -20.41 -41.07 9.57
C GLN A 560 -20.71 -41.54 10.99
N ASP A 561 -20.53 -40.68 12.00
CA ASP A 561 -20.88 -40.98 13.39
C ASP A 561 -22.36 -41.35 13.55
N ASP A 562 -23.27 -40.65 12.87
CA ASP A 562 -24.70 -40.95 12.92
C ASP A 562 -25.05 -42.26 12.19
N SER A 563 -24.33 -42.58 11.11
CA SER A 563 -24.50 -43.86 10.39
C SER A 563 -24.01 -45.06 11.21
N GLU A 564 -22.89 -44.92 11.93
CA GLU A 564 -22.35 -45.96 12.81
C GLU A 564 -23.24 -46.16 14.05
N LYS A 565 -23.75 -45.08 14.65
CA LYS A 565 -24.72 -45.15 15.76
C LYS A 565 -26.07 -45.74 15.34
N GLY A 566 -26.51 -45.45 14.12
CA GLY A 566 -27.71 -46.04 13.53
C GLY A 566 -27.57 -47.55 13.31
N PHE A 567 -26.39 -48.00 12.86
CA PHE A 567 -26.09 -49.42 12.71
C PHE A 567 -26.00 -50.14 14.06
N ALA A 568 -25.36 -49.53 15.07
CA ALA A 568 -25.26 -50.08 16.43
C ALA A 568 -26.63 -50.26 17.11
N ARG A 569 -27.53 -49.28 16.97
CA ARG A 569 -28.95 -49.43 17.41
C ARG A 569 -29.72 -50.48 16.61
N GLY A 570 -29.41 -50.65 15.33
CA GLY A 570 -30.00 -51.69 14.48
C GLY A 570 -29.60 -53.09 14.92
N SER A 571 -28.32 -53.29 15.27
CA SER A 571 -27.79 -54.57 15.77
C SER A 571 -28.30 -54.92 17.18
N GLU A 572 -28.40 -53.95 18.10
CA GLU A 572 -28.96 -54.20 19.44
C GLU A 572 -30.45 -54.58 19.39
N ASN A 573 -31.21 -53.98 18.47
CA ASN A 573 -32.61 -54.36 18.26
C ASN A 573 -32.72 -55.74 17.60
N HIS A 574 -31.77 -56.15 16.74
CA HIS A 574 -31.81 -57.47 16.11
C HIS A 574 -31.42 -58.60 17.09
N GLU A 575 -30.52 -58.35 18.03
CA GLU A 575 -30.19 -59.29 19.12
C GLU A 575 -31.32 -59.42 20.17
N MET A 576 -32.15 -58.39 20.36
CA MET A 576 -33.35 -58.50 21.21
C MET A 576 -34.48 -59.32 20.56
N TYR A 577 -34.56 -59.37 19.22
CA TYR A 577 -35.57 -60.17 18.50
C TYR A 577 -35.15 -61.61 18.21
N GLN A 578 -33.90 -62.00 18.48
CA GLN A 578 -33.46 -63.41 18.42
C GLN A 578 -33.43 -64.12 19.79
N ASN A 579 -33.72 -63.40 20.88
CA ASN A 579 -33.80 -63.93 22.26
C ASN A 579 -35.23 -63.94 22.84
N GLN A 580 -36.25 -63.84 21.99
CA GLN A 580 -37.65 -64.18 22.28
C GLN A 580 -38.09 -65.33 21.38
#